data_AF-A0A6N7WKT2-F1
#
_entry.id   AF-A0A6N7WKT2-F1
#
_cell.length_a   1.000
_cell.length_b   1.000
_cell.length_c   1.000
_cell.angle_alpha   90.00
_cell.angle_beta   90.00
_cell.angle_gamma   90.00
#
_symmetry.space_group_name_H-M   'P 1'
#
loop_
_entity.id
_entity.type
_entity.pdbx_description
1 polymer ?
#
loop_
_entity_poly.entity_id
_entity_poly.type
_entity_poly.pdbx_seq_one_letter_code
_entity_poly.pdbx_strand_id
1 'polypeptide(L)'
;MNIMTYLIGNSDNHDGNWGFFRDNDTGKLLRIHSLFDFNCAFENYDKKDGGWCIPELKKIVMDESNELFYEPDPLSKTLQEASLEAVNYVDIEMKYPIRKDYFLNDVDYEVFRTRCDELGVEVKLERESDNREPDIDIAFNRYEEEEER
;
A
#
# COMPACT_ATOMS: atom_id res chain seq x y z
N MET A 1 -4.16 -2.58 2.03
CA MET A 1 -3.66 -1.19 2.13
C MET A 1 -2.40 -1.15 2.99
N ASN A 2 -2.50 -1.30 4.32
CA ASN A 2 -1.36 -1.20 5.26
C ASN A 2 -0.12 -2.00 4.83
N ILE A 3 -0.29 -3.28 4.45
CA ILE A 3 0.80 -4.13 3.92
C ILE A 3 1.55 -3.43 2.78
N MET A 4 0.84 -2.93 1.77
CA MET A 4 1.46 -2.25 0.63
C MET A 4 2.14 -0.95 1.07
N THR A 5 1.45 -0.14 1.90
CA THR A 5 1.98 1.12 2.46
C THR A 5 3.30 0.88 3.18
N TYR A 6 3.42 -0.21 3.95
CA TYR A 6 4.66 -0.59 4.60
C TYR A 6 5.72 -1.06 3.60
N LEU A 7 5.39 -1.98 2.69
CA LEU A 7 6.35 -2.49 1.71
C LEU A 7 7.01 -1.37 0.91
N ILE A 8 6.22 -0.41 0.40
CA ILE A 8 6.75 0.73 -0.37
C ILE A 8 7.12 1.92 0.50
N GLY A 9 6.90 1.88 1.82
CA GLY A 9 7.23 3.00 2.71
C GLY A 9 6.51 4.30 2.37
N ASN A 10 5.24 4.21 1.98
CA ASN A 10 4.43 5.40 1.68
C ASN A 10 4.14 6.18 2.96
N SER A 11 4.54 7.45 3.00
CA SER A 11 4.41 8.33 4.15
C SER A 11 3.07 9.04 4.26
N ASP A 12 2.24 9.01 3.20
CA ASP A 12 1.06 9.85 3.07
C ASP A 12 -0.20 9.02 2.72
N ASN A 13 -0.54 8.02 3.54
CA ASN A 13 -1.73 7.19 3.33
C ASN A 13 -2.91 7.66 4.21
N HIS A 14 -3.31 8.92 4.07
CA HIS A 14 -4.44 9.52 4.79
C HIS A 14 -5.80 9.18 4.15
N ASP A 15 -6.90 9.60 4.77
CA ASP A 15 -8.29 9.25 4.37
C ASP A 15 -8.68 9.65 2.93
N GLY A 16 -7.88 10.50 2.27
CA GLY A 16 -8.09 10.89 0.87
C GLY A 16 -7.48 9.93 -0.15
N ASN A 17 -6.54 9.09 0.27
CA ASN A 17 -5.69 8.29 -0.63
C ASN A 17 -6.14 6.83 -0.75
N TRP A 18 -7.33 6.54 -0.22
CA TRP A 18 -8.03 5.27 -0.39
C TRP A 18 -9.54 5.50 -0.37
N GLY A 19 -10.30 4.51 -0.82
CA GLY A 19 -11.75 4.68 -0.87
C GLY A 19 -12.49 3.47 -1.41
N PHE A 20 -13.74 3.69 -1.79
CA PHE A 20 -14.66 2.66 -2.26
C PHE A 20 -15.33 3.08 -3.56
N PHE A 21 -15.62 2.11 -4.41
CA PHE A 21 -16.60 2.28 -5.48
C PHE A 21 -18.00 2.21 -4.90
N ARG A 22 -18.84 3.17 -5.30
CA ARG A 22 -20.24 3.26 -4.89
C ARG A 22 -21.12 3.26 -6.14
N ASP A 23 -22.16 2.45 -6.13
CA ASP A 23 -23.25 2.53 -7.09
C ASP A 23 -23.99 3.86 -6.90
N ASN A 24 -24.04 4.68 -7.94
CA ASN A 24 -24.63 6.02 -7.86
C ASN A 24 -26.16 5.99 -7.77
N ASP A 25 -26.82 4.96 -8.30
CA ASP A 25 -28.28 4.84 -8.32
C ASP A 25 -28.79 4.28 -6.99
N THR A 26 -28.17 3.21 -6.49
CA THR A 26 -28.61 2.53 -5.26
C THR A 26 -27.91 3.03 -4.00
N GLY A 27 -26.76 3.68 -4.17
CA GLY A 27 -25.91 4.15 -3.08
C GLY A 27 -25.12 3.08 -2.35
N LYS A 28 -25.16 1.83 -2.83
CA LYS A 28 -24.45 0.71 -2.22
C LYS A 28 -22.95 0.78 -2.52
N LEU A 29 -22.13 0.41 -1.52
CA LEU A 29 -20.71 0.19 -1.75
C LEU A 29 -20.52 -1.12 -2.52
N LEU A 30 -19.73 -1.07 -3.59
CA LEU A 30 -19.48 -2.19 -4.48
C LEU A 30 -18.20 -2.94 -4.11
N ARG A 31 -17.10 -2.19 -3.94
CA ARG A 31 -15.77 -2.72 -3.62
C ARG A 31 -14.85 -1.62 -3.11
N ILE A 32 -13.72 -1.99 -2.53
CA ILE A 32 -12.61 -1.07 -2.27
C ILE A 32 -12.04 -0.61 -3.62
N HIS A 33 -11.69 0.67 -3.74
CA HIS A 33 -11.04 1.22 -4.92
C HIS A 33 -9.64 0.63 -5.07
N SER A 34 -9.18 0.42 -6.31
CA SER A 34 -7.77 0.04 -6.57
C SER A 34 -6.83 1.04 -5.89
N LEU A 35 -5.66 0.60 -5.43
CA LEU A 35 -4.74 1.54 -4.76
C LEU A 35 -4.32 2.66 -5.72
N PHE A 36 -4.23 3.88 -5.20
CA PHE A 36 -3.86 5.09 -5.94
C PHE A 36 -3.05 6.03 -5.02
N ASP A 37 -2.61 7.15 -5.58
CA ASP A 37 -1.84 8.20 -4.91
C ASP A 37 -0.56 7.72 -4.18
N PHE A 38 0.44 7.37 -5.00
CA PHE A 38 1.74 6.85 -4.54
C PHE A 38 2.88 7.86 -4.74
N ASN A 39 2.58 9.16 -4.84
CA ASN A 39 3.57 10.21 -5.00
C ASN A 39 4.55 10.31 -3.82
N CYS A 40 4.15 9.86 -2.63
CA CYS A 40 4.96 9.79 -1.40
C CYS A 40 5.42 8.37 -1.04
N ALA A 41 5.48 7.46 -2.03
CA ALA A 41 6.13 6.17 -1.86
C ALA A 41 7.65 6.31 -1.69
N PHE A 42 8.25 5.37 -0.98
CA PHE A 42 9.70 5.23 -0.70
C PHE A 42 10.29 6.29 0.23
N GLU A 43 9.47 7.19 0.81
CA GLU A 43 9.96 8.25 1.71
C GLU A 43 10.30 7.75 3.13
N ASN A 44 9.59 6.74 3.65
CA ASN A 44 9.81 6.21 5.01
C ASN A 44 10.79 5.02 5.05
N TYR A 45 11.77 4.95 4.14
CA TYR A 45 12.76 3.86 4.11
C TYR A 45 13.92 4.05 5.09
N ASP A 46 14.11 5.27 5.60
CA ASP A 46 15.03 5.58 6.70
C ASP A 46 14.53 5.05 8.06
N LYS A 47 13.21 4.87 8.20
CA LYS A 47 12.56 4.36 9.42
C LYS A 47 12.40 2.85 9.35
N LYS A 48 12.99 2.14 10.33
CA LYS A 48 12.93 0.67 10.40
C LYS A 48 11.50 0.12 10.46
N ASP A 49 10.65 0.75 11.26
CA ASP A 49 9.23 0.37 11.44
C ASP A 49 8.28 1.03 10.41
N GLY A 50 8.83 1.79 9.46
CA GLY A 50 8.08 2.56 8.47
C GLY A 50 7.42 3.84 9.01
N GLY A 51 7.63 4.19 10.28
CA GLY A 51 6.93 5.31 10.92
C GLY A 51 5.48 4.98 11.28
N TRP A 52 4.70 6.00 11.63
CA TRP A 52 3.31 5.83 12.07
C TRP A 52 2.37 5.44 10.94
N CYS A 53 1.48 4.47 11.21
CA CYS A 53 0.41 4.12 10.29
C CYS A 53 -0.71 5.16 10.40
N ILE A 54 -0.80 6.08 9.43
CA ILE A 54 -1.79 7.18 9.44
C ILE A 54 -3.23 6.68 9.67
N PRO A 55 -3.72 5.63 8.99
CA PRO A 55 -5.06 5.10 9.24
C PRO A 55 -5.32 4.57 10.66
N GLU A 56 -4.26 4.29 11.44
CA GLU A 56 -4.37 3.84 12.83
C GLU A 56 -4.29 5.00 13.83
N LEU A 57 -4.05 6.23 13.38
CA LEU A 57 -3.99 7.42 14.25
C LEU A 57 -5.40 7.84 14.66
N LYS A 58 -5.62 7.99 15.98
CA LYS A 58 -6.96 8.27 16.55
C LYS A 58 -7.06 9.62 17.24
N LYS A 59 -5.93 10.24 17.56
CA LYS A 59 -5.90 11.52 18.25
C LYS A 59 -6.00 12.64 17.22
N ILE A 60 -7.17 13.28 17.18
CA ILE A 60 -7.39 14.49 16.41
C ILE A 60 -6.98 15.68 17.27
N VAL A 61 -6.12 16.53 16.73
CA VAL A 61 -5.68 17.78 17.35
C VAL A 61 -5.89 18.92 16.37
N MET A 62 -5.97 20.13 16.90
CA MET A 62 -6.16 21.35 16.12
C MET A 62 -4.90 22.20 16.24
N ASP A 63 -4.37 22.66 15.12
CA ASP A 63 -3.17 23.50 15.10
C ASP A 63 -3.52 24.98 15.39
N GLU A 64 -2.51 25.84 15.38
CA GLU A 64 -2.69 27.28 15.58
C GLU A 64 -3.50 27.95 14.45
N SER A 65 -3.64 27.28 13.30
CA SER A 65 -4.39 27.72 12.11
C SER A 65 -5.85 27.22 12.10
N ASN A 66 -6.28 26.47 13.13
CA ASN A 66 -7.55 25.75 13.21
C ASN A 66 -7.69 24.59 12.19
N GLU A 67 -6.59 24.06 11.67
CA GLU A 67 -6.58 22.85 10.86
C GLU A 67 -6.54 21.62 11.76
N LEU A 68 -7.32 20.60 11.41
CA LEU A 68 -7.36 19.34 12.14
C LEU A 68 -6.30 18.40 11.57
N PHE A 69 -5.47 17.84 12.45
CA PHE A 69 -4.46 16.86 12.09
C PHE A 69 -4.46 15.67 13.06
N TYR A 70 -3.90 14.56 12.59
CA TYR A 70 -3.78 13.32 13.34
C TYR A 70 -2.42 13.26 14.04
N GLU A 71 -2.42 12.94 15.32
CA GLU A 71 -1.21 12.65 16.10
C GLU A 71 -1.22 11.20 16.60
N PRO A 72 -0.03 10.60 16.80
CA PRO A 72 0.08 9.34 17.52
C PRO A 72 -0.33 9.49 18.98
N ASP A 73 -1.00 8.46 19.48
CA ASP A 73 -1.29 8.22 20.88
C ASP A 73 -0.65 6.88 21.32
N PRO A 74 -0.69 6.53 22.62
CA PRO A 74 -0.08 5.29 23.11
C PRO A 74 -0.67 3.98 22.54
N LEU A 75 -1.78 4.03 21.81
CA LEU A 75 -2.43 2.89 21.15
C LEU A 75 -2.20 2.89 19.62
N SER A 76 -1.52 3.91 19.10
CA SER A 76 -1.21 4.04 17.68
C SER A 76 -0.16 3.01 17.27
N LYS A 77 -0.28 2.54 16.03
CA LYS A 77 0.62 1.53 15.47
C LYS A 77 1.55 2.14 14.45
N THR A 78 2.76 1.60 14.38
CA THR A 78 3.66 1.79 13.25
C THR A 78 3.12 1.09 12.00
N LEU A 79 3.65 1.43 10.81
CA LEU A 79 3.32 0.72 9.58
C LEU A 79 3.69 -0.76 9.66
N GLN A 80 4.82 -1.09 10.31
CA GLN A 80 5.23 -2.48 10.52
C GLN A 80 4.21 -3.25 11.37
N GLU A 81 3.82 -2.72 12.53
CA GLU A 81 2.84 -3.38 13.42
C GLU A 81 1.48 -3.57 12.74
N ALA A 82 0.98 -2.51 12.09
CA ALA A 82 -0.30 -2.56 11.38
C ALA A 82 -0.26 -3.56 10.21
N SER A 83 0.89 -3.73 9.56
CA SER A 83 1.07 -4.69 8.48
C SER A 83 1.20 -6.13 8.99
N LEU A 84 1.95 -6.36 10.06
CA LEU A 84 2.06 -7.67 10.73
C LEU A 84 0.71 -8.15 11.27
N GLU A 85 -0.17 -7.25 11.68
CA GLU A 85 -1.54 -7.60 12.01
C GLU A 85 -2.34 -7.95 10.73
N ALA A 86 -2.26 -7.11 9.70
CA ALA A 86 -3.02 -7.26 8.46
C ALA A 86 -2.72 -8.57 7.70
N VAL A 87 -1.48 -9.08 7.73
CA VAL A 87 -1.13 -10.36 7.09
C VAL A 87 -1.92 -11.56 7.64
N ASN A 88 -2.49 -11.47 8.85
CA ASN A 88 -3.32 -12.55 9.41
C ASN A 88 -4.74 -12.58 8.82
N TYR A 89 -5.13 -11.56 8.04
CA TYR A 89 -6.48 -11.41 7.49
C TYR A 89 -6.54 -11.61 5.98
N VAL A 90 -5.40 -11.65 5.30
CA VAL A 90 -5.34 -11.72 3.84
C VAL A 90 -4.23 -12.66 3.38
N ASP A 91 -4.51 -13.40 2.30
CA ASP A 91 -3.47 -14.12 1.58
C ASP A 91 -2.71 -13.16 0.67
N ILE A 92 -1.38 -13.24 0.69
CA ILE A 92 -0.51 -12.43 -0.16
C ILE A 92 0.20 -13.36 -1.14
N GLU A 93 -0.04 -13.14 -2.43
CA GLU A 93 0.63 -13.85 -3.50
C GLU A 93 1.33 -12.84 -4.43
N MET A 94 2.65 -12.96 -4.56
CA MET A 94 3.37 -12.27 -5.64
C MET A 94 3.14 -13.01 -6.95
N LYS A 95 2.33 -12.44 -7.84
CA LYS A 95 2.05 -13.03 -9.15
C LYS A 95 3.26 -12.98 -10.09
N TYR A 96 4.03 -11.89 -10.00
CA TYR A 96 5.19 -11.64 -10.84
C TYR A 96 6.43 -11.39 -9.98
N PRO A 97 7.64 -11.68 -10.50
CA PRO A 97 8.88 -11.30 -9.85
C PRO A 97 8.97 -9.78 -9.62
N ILE A 98 9.57 -9.40 -8.50
CA ILE A 98 9.91 -8.00 -8.23
C ILE A 98 11.28 -7.73 -8.82
N ARG A 99 11.31 -6.84 -9.81
CA ARG A 99 12.51 -6.50 -10.55
C ARG A 99 13.25 -5.36 -9.86
N LYS A 100 14.57 -5.41 -9.87
CA LYS A 100 15.41 -4.38 -9.26
C LYS A 100 15.26 -3.03 -9.96
N ASP A 101 14.99 -3.04 -11.27
CA ASP A 101 14.82 -1.84 -12.11
C ASP A 101 13.48 -1.12 -11.90
N TYR A 102 12.56 -1.66 -11.10
CA TYR A 102 11.37 -0.93 -10.63
C TYR A 102 11.71 0.14 -9.59
N PHE A 103 12.91 0.09 -9.01
CA PHE A 103 13.34 0.97 -7.94
C PHE A 103 14.32 2.01 -8.47
N LEU A 104 14.30 3.21 -7.89
CA LEU A 104 15.19 4.30 -8.29
C LEU A 104 16.65 4.01 -7.92
N ASN A 105 16.87 3.20 -6.88
CA ASN A 105 18.19 2.82 -6.41
C ASN A 105 18.16 1.45 -5.72
N ASP A 106 19.36 0.89 -5.53
CA ASP A 106 19.55 -0.42 -4.91
C ASP A 106 19.08 -0.47 -3.46
N VAL A 107 19.20 0.63 -2.71
CA VAL A 107 18.81 0.69 -1.29
C VAL A 107 17.31 0.48 -1.15
N ASP A 108 16.52 1.11 -2.02
CA ASP A 108 15.06 0.97 -1.99
C ASP A 108 14.63 -0.47 -2.26
N TYR A 109 15.26 -1.13 -3.24
CA TYR A 109 15.01 -2.54 -3.50
C TYR A 109 15.33 -3.42 -2.28
N GLU A 110 16.47 -3.21 -1.62
CA GLU A 110 16.87 -3.99 -0.44
C GLU A 110 15.95 -3.75 0.77
N VAL A 111 15.47 -2.52 0.99
CA VAL A 111 14.49 -2.21 2.04
C VAL A 111 13.16 -2.90 1.74
N PHE A 112 12.67 -2.82 0.49
CA PHE A 112 11.45 -3.52 0.07
C PHE A 112 11.56 -5.03 0.33
N ARG A 113 12.68 -5.65 -0.09
CA ARG A 113 12.97 -7.08 0.13
C ARG A 113 12.97 -7.43 1.61
N THR A 114 13.65 -6.64 2.42
CA THR A 114 13.70 -6.84 3.88
C THR A 114 12.31 -6.80 4.50
N ARG A 115 11.47 -5.84 4.09
CA ARG A 115 10.09 -5.73 4.58
C ARG A 115 9.20 -6.88 4.12
N CYS A 116 9.41 -7.42 2.92
CA CYS A 116 8.73 -8.65 2.50
C CYS A 116 9.11 -9.83 3.41
N ASP A 117 10.40 -10.00 3.71
CA ASP A 117 10.87 -11.06 4.60
C ASP A 117 10.30 -10.91 6.02
N GLU A 118 10.25 -9.67 6.55
CA GLU A 118 9.64 -9.38 7.86
C GLU A 118 8.15 -9.72 7.92
N LEU A 119 7.42 -9.55 6.81
CA LEU A 119 6.01 -9.92 6.69
C LEU A 119 5.79 -11.39 6.32
N GLY A 120 6.85 -12.16 6.08
CA GLY A 120 6.76 -13.55 5.59
C GLY A 120 6.20 -13.65 4.17
N VAL A 121 6.29 -12.59 3.37
CA VAL A 121 5.87 -12.58 1.97
C VAL A 121 6.99 -13.14 1.10
N GLU A 122 6.75 -14.31 0.48
CA GLU A 122 7.74 -14.93 -0.39
C GLU A 122 7.98 -14.09 -1.66
N VAL A 123 9.19 -13.52 -1.78
CA VAL A 123 9.57 -12.73 -2.94
C VAL A 123 10.08 -13.62 -4.07
N LYS A 124 9.37 -13.63 -5.20
CA LYS A 124 9.84 -14.28 -6.43
C LYS A 124 11.03 -13.50 -7.00
N LEU A 125 12.18 -14.17 -7.09
CA LEU A 125 13.38 -13.66 -7.76
C LEU A 125 13.20 -13.73 -9.29
N GLU A 126 13.70 -12.72 -10.00
CA GLU A 126 13.74 -12.72 -11.46
C GLU A 126 14.51 -13.93 -12.01
N ARG A 127 13.94 -14.56 -13.03
CA ARG A 127 14.64 -15.46 -13.94
C ARG A 127 14.79 -14.78 -15.29
N GLU A 128 15.80 -15.16 -16.08
CA GLU A 128 15.99 -14.63 -17.45
C GLU A 128 14.73 -14.75 -18.35
N SER A 129 13.84 -15.70 -18.04
CA SER A 129 12.55 -15.92 -18.72
C SER A 129 11.47 -14.87 -18.43
N ASP A 130 11.67 -14.04 -17.40
CA ASP A 130 10.63 -13.15 -16.84
C ASP A 130 10.70 -11.74 -17.43
N ASN A 131 11.62 -11.49 -18.37
CA ASN A 131 11.80 -10.25 -19.14
C ASN A 131 10.63 -9.89 -20.08
N ARG A 132 9.43 -10.40 -19.85
CA ARG A 132 8.23 -9.92 -20.54
C ARG A 132 7.70 -8.72 -19.78
N GLU A 133 7.42 -7.62 -20.49
CA GLU A 133 6.70 -6.50 -19.89
C GLU A 133 5.40 -7.02 -19.26
N PRO A 134 5.07 -6.60 -18.03
CA PRO A 134 3.77 -6.93 -17.45
C PRO A 134 2.69 -6.39 -18.38
N ASP A 135 1.70 -7.22 -18.71
CA ASP A 135 0.51 -6.81 -19.45
C ASP A 135 -0.28 -5.82 -18.57
N ILE A 136 0.03 -4.52 -18.69
CA ILE A 136 -0.60 -3.42 -17.94
C ILE A 136 -2.13 -3.40 -18.18
N ASP A 137 -2.57 -4.02 -19.28
CA ASP A 137 -3.95 -4.13 -19.72
C ASP A 137 -4.88 -4.93 -18.78
N ILE A 138 -4.36 -5.74 -17.85
CA ILE A 138 -5.21 -6.54 -16.94
C ILE A 138 -5.98 -5.66 -15.94
N ALA A 139 -5.47 -4.48 -15.58
CA ALA A 139 -6.13 -3.57 -14.64
C ALA A 139 -7.30 -2.80 -15.28
N PHE A 140 -7.26 -2.55 -16.58
CA PHE A 140 -8.28 -1.80 -17.32
C PHE A 140 -9.28 -2.71 -18.05
N ASN A 141 -8.84 -3.84 -18.62
CA ASN A 141 -9.72 -4.70 -19.43
C ASN A 141 -10.79 -5.46 -18.63
N ARG A 142 -10.64 -5.58 -17.30
CA ARG A 142 -11.73 -6.09 -16.43
C ARG A 142 -12.88 -5.08 -16.25
N TYR A 143 -12.70 -3.80 -16.59
CA TYR A 143 -13.78 -2.82 -16.51
C TYR A 143 -14.78 -2.96 -17.67
N GLU A 144 -14.35 -3.37 -18.87
CA GLU A 144 -15.28 -3.49 -20.00
C GLU A 144 -16.08 -4.80 -19.98
N GLU A 145 -15.52 -5.91 -19.48
CA GLU A 145 -16.24 -7.20 -19.44
C GLU A 145 -17.34 -7.27 -18.36
N GLU A 146 -17.29 -6.44 -17.32
CA GLU A 146 -18.33 -6.39 -16.27
C GLU A 146 -19.51 -5.45 -16.62
N GLU A 147 -19.36 -4.52 -17.57
CA GLU A 147 -20.47 -3.68 -18.06
C GLU A 147 -21.38 -4.38 -19.09
N GLU A 148 -20.94 -5.49 -19.68
CA GLU A 148 -21.71 -6.26 -20.68
C GLU A 148 -22.53 -7.44 -20.13
N ARG A 149 -22.70 -7.58 -18.79
CA ARG A 149 -23.45 -8.70 -18.18
C ARG A 149 -24.66 -8.32 -17.32
#